data_AF-A0A931QAZ5-F1
#
_entry.id   AF-A0A931QAZ5-F1
#
_cell.length_a   1.000
_cell.length_b   1.000
_cell.length_c   1.000
_cell.angle_alpha   90.00
_cell.angle_beta   90.00
_cell.angle_gamma   90.00
#
_symmetry.space_group_name_H-M   'P 1'
#
loop_
_entity.id
_entity.type
_entity.pdbx_description
1 polymer ?
#
loop_
_entity_poly.entity_id
_entity_poly.type
_entity_poly.pdbx_seq_one_letter_code
_entity_poly.pdbx_strand_id
1 'polypeptide(L)'
;AERGIDIGGHRSRSSSASILEPAGLVLAMAREHVRDAVSVLPGVWPRAFTLKELVRRGELVGPRHPDQPLDAWLEARHEGRDRRDLLGESPLDDIADPYGQSRSAFEDLADELDGLITRLVDLLWP
;
A
#
# COMPACT_ATOMS: atom_id res chain seq x y z
N ALA A 1 -7.33 1.80 20.27
CA ALA A 1 -8.51 2.24 21.05
C ALA A 1 -8.61 3.76 21.19
N GLU A 2 -7.48 4.50 21.20
CA GLU A 2 -7.50 5.97 21.43
C GLU A 2 -7.90 6.84 20.22
N ARG A 3 -7.97 6.27 19.01
CA ARG A 3 -8.39 7.01 17.79
C ARG A 3 -9.89 6.95 17.49
N GLY A 4 -10.71 6.36 18.38
CA GLY A 4 -12.16 6.25 18.19
C GLY A 4 -12.61 5.33 17.04
N ILE A 5 -11.71 4.54 16.47
CA ILE A 5 -12.00 3.58 15.39
C ILE A 5 -12.30 2.21 16.00
N ASP A 6 -13.45 1.64 15.65
CA ASP A 6 -13.80 0.26 15.99
C ASP A 6 -13.24 -0.72 14.96
N ILE A 7 -12.33 -1.58 15.42
CA ILE A 7 -11.71 -2.66 14.62
C ILE A 7 -12.21 -4.06 15.03
N GLY A 8 -13.21 -4.16 15.92
CA GLY A 8 -13.70 -5.43 16.46
C GLY A 8 -14.29 -6.37 15.41
N GLY A 9 -14.72 -5.83 14.26
CA GLY A 9 -15.19 -6.60 13.10
C GLY A 9 -14.08 -7.20 12.24
N HIS A 10 -12.82 -6.78 12.42
CA HIS A 10 -11.72 -7.28 11.60
C HIS A 10 -11.48 -8.78 11.83
N ARG A 11 -11.29 -9.52 10.74
CA ARG A 11 -10.94 -10.95 10.76
C ARG A 11 -9.82 -11.18 9.76
N SER A 12 -8.75 -11.84 10.21
CA SER A 12 -7.65 -12.24 9.36
C SER A 12 -8.15 -13.14 8.24
N ARG A 13 -7.69 -12.89 7.02
CA ARG A 13 -8.01 -13.66 5.81
C ARG A 13 -6.76 -13.73 4.95
N SER A 14 -6.54 -14.87 4.29
CA SER A 14 -5.45 -15.01 3.32
C SER A 14 -5.72 -14.16 2.08
N SER A 15 -4.67 -13.55 1.53
CA SER A 15 -4.71 -12.89 0.22
C SER A 15 -4.87 -13.94 -0.89
N SER A 16 -6.11 -14.20 -1.31
CA SER A 16 -6.45 -15.12 -2.39
C SER A 16 -6.67 -14.39 -3.72
N ALA A 17 -6.60 -15.11 -4.84
CA ALA A 17 -6.94 -14.55 -6.16
C ALA A 17 -8.34 -13.92 -6.16
N SER A 18 -9.33 -14.55 -5.53
CA SER A 18 -10.70 -14.01 -5.41
C SER A 18 -10.81 -12.67 -4.67
N ILE A 19 -9.83 -12.32 -3.82
CA ILE A 19 -9.75 -11.01 -3.16
C ILE A 19 -8.97 -10.02 -4.04
N LEU A 20 -7.91 -10.47 -4.71
CA LEU A 20 -7.02 -9.62 -5.52
C LEU A 20 -7.59 -9.26 -6.90
N GLU A 21 -8.37 -10.15 -7.51
CA GLU A 21 -8.98 -9.94 -8.83
C GLU A 21 -9.86 -8.68 -8.89
N PRO A 22 -10.85 -8.49 -7.99
CA PRO A 22 -11.72 -7.32 -8.03
C PRO A 22 -11.05 -6.04 -7.50
N ALA A 23 -9.88 -6.14 -6.88
CA ALA A 23 -9.21 -4.98 -6.29
C ALA A 23 -8.65 -4.07 -7.39
N GLY A 24 -9.15 -2.83 -7.47
CA GLY A 24 -8.61 -1.79 -8.36
C GLY A 24 -7.24 -1.23 -7.92
N LEU A 25 -6.90 -1.42 -6.64
CA LEU A 25 -5.62 -1.05 -6.04
C LEU A 25 -5.32 -2.01 -4.88
N VAL A 26 -4.09 -2.50 -4.79
CA VAL A 26 -3.59 -3.31 -3.69
C VAL A 26 -2.46 -2.56 -2.99
N LEU A 27 -2.66 -2.26 -1.72
CA LEU A 27 -1.68 -1.60 -0.85
C LEU A 27 -1.12 -2.62 0.13
N ALA A 28 0.18 -2.83 0.05
CA ALA A 28 0.92 -3.73 0.93
C ALA A 28 1.75 -2.94 1.94
N MET A 29 2.06 -3.56 3.08
CA MET A 29 2.90 -2.95 4.11
C MET A 29 4.39 -3.06 3.80
N ALA A 30 4.80 -4.06 3.00
CA ALA A 30 6.20 -4.31 2.67
C ALA A 30 6.34 -4.95 1.29
N ARG A 31 7.55 -4.94 0.73
CA ARG A 31 7.89 -5.52 -0.58
C ARG A 31 7.57 -7.01 -0.67
N GLU A 32 7.76 -7.75 0.42
CA GLU A 32 7.38 -9.16 0.48
C GLU A 32 5.88 -9.38 0.28
N HIS A 33 5.02 -8.51 0.84
CA HIS A 33 3.58 -8.60 0.66
C HIS A 33 3.14 -8.32 -0.79
N VAL A 34 3.84 -7.41 -1.49
CA VAL A 34 3.63 -7.20 -2.93
C VAL A 34 4.06 -8.45 -3.71
N ARG A 35 5.21 -9.02 -3.36
CA ARG A 35 5.73 -10.25 -3.98
C ARG A 35 4.74 -11.41 -3.83
N ASP A 36 4.14 -11.55 -2.65
CA ASP A 36 3.14 -12.57 -2.35
C ASP A 36 1.87 -12.36 -3.18
N ALA A 37 1.36 -11.13 -3.23
CA ALA A 37 0.19 -10.78 -4.06
C ALA A 37 0.44 -11.08 -5.55
N VAL A 38 1.62 -10.73 -6.08
CA VAL A 38 2.00 -11.01 -7.47
C VAL A 38 2.21 -12.50 -7.72
N SER A 39 2.66 -13.26 -6.71
CA SER A 39 2.80 -14.72 -6.80
C SER A 39 1.44 -15.41 -6.86
N VAL A 40 0.45 -14.91 -6.12
CA VAL A 40 -0.94 -15.40 -6.14
C VAL A 40 -1.65 -15.02 -7.44
N LEU A 41 -1.51 -13.77 -7.88
CA LEU A 41 -2.15 -13.24 -9.08
C LEU A 41 -1.19 -12.33 -9.85
N PRO A 42 -0.43 -12.84 -10.85
CA PRO A 42 0.58 -12.04 -11.56
C PRO A 42 0.04 -10.77 -12.22
N GLY A 43 -1.23 -10.77 -12.63
CA GLY A 43 -1.92 -9.63 -13.23
C GLY A 43 -2.19 -8.47 -12.28
N VAL A 44 -1.93 -8.61 -10.97
CA VAL A 44 -2.07 -7.53 -9.99
C VAL A 44 -0.89 -6.56 -10.02
N TRP A 45 0.24 -6.95 -10.64
CA TRP A 45 1.50 -6.17 -10.64
C TRP A 45 1.36 -4.68 -11.00
N PRO A 46 0.59 -4.28 -12.03
CA PRO A 46 0.40 -2.87 -12.38
C PRO A 46 -0.28 -2.04 -11.29
N ARG A 47 -1.04 -2.69 -10.39
CA ARG A 47 -1.89 -2.06 -9.37
C ARG A 47 -1.55 -2.48 -7.93
N ALA A 48 -0.42 -3.17 -7.72
CA ALA A 48 0.05 -3.58 -6.39
C ALA A 48 1.32 -2.82 -6.01
N PHE A 49 1.28 -2.09 -4.91
CA PHE A 49 2.35 -1.24 -4.42
C PHE A 49 2.52 -1.41 -2.92
N THR A 50 3.71 -1.11 -2.39
CA THR A 50 3.77 -0.79 -0.96
C THR A 50 3.16 0.59 -0.73
N LEU A 51 2.61 0.84 0.47
CA LEU A 51 2.01 2.13 0.79
C LEU A 51 3.03 3.28 0.65
N LYS A 52 4.23 3.11 1.19
CA LYS A 52 5.31 4.10 1.07
C LYS A 52 5.76 4.32 -0.37
N GLU A 53 5.89 3.24 -1.15
CA GLU A 53 6.25 3.34 -2.57
C GLU A 53 5.23 4.18 -3.34
N LEU A 54 3.93 3.90 -3.15
CA LEU A 54 2.89 4.58 -3.90
C LEU A 54 2.80 6.06 -3.54
N VAL A 55 2.89 6.40 -2.25
CA VAL A 55 2.92 7.80 -1.79
C VAL A 55 4.11 8.53 -2.40
N ARG A 56 5.32 7.97 -2.28
CA ARG A 56 6.55 8.57 -2.81
C ARG A 56 6.49 8.80 -4.33
N ARG A 57 6.06 7.80 -5.10
CA ARG A 57 5.90 7.93 -6.56
C ARG A 57 4.75 8.89 -6.89
N GLY A 58 3.71 8.90 -6.06
CA GLY A 58 2.61 9.85 -6.06
C GLY A 58 3.08 11.29 -5.99
N GLU A 59 3.85 11.63 -4.96
CA GLU A 59 4.42 12.96 -4.70
C GLU A 59 5.40 13.39 -5.80
N LEU A 60 6.18 12.46 -6.37
CA LEU A 60 7.13 12.75 -7.44
C LEU A 60 6.45 13.16 -8.76
N VAL A 61 5.35 12.48 -9.13
CA VAL A 61 4.66 12.70 -10.42
C VAL A 61 3.51 13.71 -10.28
N GLY A 62 2.89 13.84 -9.11
CA GLY A 62 1.82 14.80 -8.81
C GLY A 62 0.40 14.20 -8.81
N PRO A 63 -0.56 14.80 -8.09
CA PRO A 63 -1.87 14.19 -7.78
C PRO A 63 -2.67 13.78 -9.02
N ARG A 64 -3.60 12.84 -8.85
CA ARG A 64 -4.54 12.41 -9.90
C ARG A 64 -5.42 13.59 -10.30
N HIS A 65 -5.57 13.83 -11.60
CA HIS A 65 -6.51 14.84 -12.08
C HIS A 65 -7.96 14.34 -11.92
N PRO A 66 -8.95 15.23 -11.71
CA PRO A 66 -10.35 14.84 -11.54
C PRO A 66 -10.88 13.92 -12.65
N ASP A 67 -10.52 14.22 -13.91
CA ASP A 67 -10.95 13.46 -15.10
C ASP A 67 -10.05 12.26 -15.44
N GLN A 68 -9.00 12.01 -14.65
CA GLN A 68 -8.07 10.91 -14.91
C GLN A 68 -8.57 9.61 -14.25
N PRO A 69 -8.76 8.52 -15.02
CA PRO A 69 -9.05 7.20 -14.48
C PRO A 69 -7.97 6.71 -13.50
N LEU A 70 -8.35 5.94 -12.48
CA LEU A 70 -7.43 5.42 -11.47
C LEU A 70 -6.33 4.54 -12.07
N ASP A 71 -6.70 3.65 -13.00
CA ASP A 71 -5.77 2.75 -13.69
C ASP A 71 -4.72 3.52 -14.49
N ALA A 72 -5.11 4.57 -15.21
CA ALA A 72 -4.17 5.45 -15.93
C ALA A 72 -3.22 6.18 -14.96
N TRP A 73 -3.70 6.58 -13.78
CA TRP A 73 -2.84 7.17 -12.75
C TRP A 73 -1.85 6.14 -12.19
N LEU A 74 -2.30 4.93 -11.91
CA LEU A 74 -1.46 3.84 -11.41
C LEU A 74 -0.42 3.39 -12.44
N GLU A 75 -0.77 3.37 -13.73
CA GLU A 75 0.16 3.04 -14.82
C GLU A 75 1.36 4.00 -14.85
N ALA A 76 1.12 5.31 -14.72
CA ALA A 76 2.19 6.30 -14.61
C ALA A 76 3.08 6.08 -13.36
N ARG A 77 2.53 5.55 -12.26
CA ARG A 77 3.33 5.18 -11.06
C ARG A 77 4.05 3.86 -11.25
N HIS A 78 3.48 2.99 -12.06
CA HIS A 78 4.06 1.70 -12.39
C HIS A 78 5.28 1.85 -13.30
N GLU A 79 5.34 2.90 -14.10
CA GLU A 79 6.44 3.17 -15.01
C GLU A 79 7.80 3.14 -14.27
N GLY A 80 8.75 2.39 -14.85
CA GLY A 80 10.08 2.20 -14.30
C GLY A 80 10.17 1.31 -13.06
N ARG A 81 9.10 0.60 -12.64
CA ARG A 81 9.19 -0.44 -11.60
C ARG A 81 9.79 -1.72 -12.16
N ASP A 82 10.69 -2.34 -11.40
CA ASP A 82 11.19 -3.67 -11.68
C ASP A 82 10.76 -4.65 -10.58
N ARG A 83 10.34 -5.86 -10.97
CA ARG A 83 10.01 -6.92 -9.99
C ARG A 83 11.21 -7.33 -9.15
N ARG A 84 12.42 -7.17 -9.68
CA ARG A 84 13.68 -7.42 -8.96
C ARG A 84 13.85 -6.49 -7.77
N ASP A 85 13.25 -5.30 -7.79
CA ASP A 85 13.29 -4.36 -6.68
C ASP A 85 12.50 -4.88 -5.46
N LEU A 86 11.60 -5.86 -5.65
CA LEU A 86 10.88 -6.50 -4.54
C LEU A 86 11.74 -7.51 -3.77
N LEU A 87 12.98 -7.76 -4.17
CA LEU A 87 13.87 -8.69 -3.47
C LEU A 87 14.51 -8.00 -2.26
N GLY A 88 14.40 -8.66 -1.10
CA GLY A 88 14.88 -8.14 0.18
C GLY A 88 13.97 -7.07 0.79
N GLU A 89 14.37 -6.60 1.97
CA GLU A 89 13.72 -5.54 2.73
C GLU A 89 14.20 -4.16 2.27
N SER A 90 13.39 -3.14 2.47
CA SER A 90 13.71 -1.75 2.17
C SER A 90 13.03 -0.78 3.13
N PRO A 91 13.78 -0.04 3.95
CA PRO A 91 13.20 1.00 4.83
C PRO A 91 12.45 2.11 4.07
N LEU A 92 12.74 2.27 2.77
CA LEU A 92 12.07 3.26 1.92
C LEU A 92 10.67 2.83 1.51
N ASP A 93 10.43 1.52 1.38
CA ASP A 93 9.17 0.99 0.88
C ASP A 93 8.41 0.19 1.95
N ASP A 94 9.08 -0.30 2.99
CA ASP A 94 8.53 -1.17 4.01
C ASP A 94 8.12 -0.40 5.27
N ILE A 95 6.97 -0.77 5.80
CA ILE A 95 6.45 -0.36 7.10
C ILE A 95 6.84 -1.44 8.11
N ALA A 96 7.44 -1.02 9.22
CA ALA A 96 7.93 -1.94 10.24
C ALA A 96 6.77 -2.67 10.93
N ASP A 97 6.89 -3.98 11.11
CA ASP A 97 5.89 -4.79 11.82
C ASP A 97 6.04 -4.61 13.33
N PRO A 98 5.01 -4.09 14.04
CA PRO A 98 5.04 -3.89 15.49
C PRO A 98 4.73 -5.19 16.25
N TYR A 99 4.55 -6.33 15.59
CA TYR A 99 4.21 -7.58 16.25
C TYR A 99 5.23 -7.95 17.35
N GLY A 100 4.71 -8.24 18.55
CA GLY A 100 5.52 -8.52 19.74
C GLY A 100 6.21 -7.31 20.37
N GLN A 101 6.00 -6.10 19.84
CA GLN A 101 6.58 -4.86 20.36
C GLN A 101 5.68 -4.20 21.42
N SER A 102 6.19 -3.11 21.99
CA SER A 102 5.47 -2.32 22.99
C SER A 102 4.23 -1.63 22.41
N ARG A 103 3.31 -1.20 23.28
CA ARG A 103 2.15 -0.40 22.89
C ARG A 103 2.54 0.90 22.15
N SER A 104 3.62 1.55 22.58
CA SER A 104 4.14 2.76 21.92
C SER A 104 4.50 2.48 20.46
N ALA A 105 5.07 1.31 20.14
CA ALA A 105 5.41 0.96 18.76
C ALA A 105 4.16 0.81 17.86
N PHE A 106 3.04 0.33 18.42
CA PHE A 106 1.76 0.32 17.71
C PHE A 106 1.19 1.73 17.52
N GLU A 107 1.38 2.63 18.48
CA GLU A 107 0.94 4.02 18.39
C GLU A 107 1.75 4.78 17.32
N ASP A 108 3.08 4.60 17.31
CA ASP A 108 3.99 5.15 16.32
C ASP A 108 3.64 4.65 14.90
N LEU A 109 3.37 3.34 14.75
CA LEU A 109 2.88 2.79 13.49
C LEU A 109 1.57 3.44 13.07
N ALA A 110 0.62 3.61 14.01
CA ALA A 110 -0.67 4.19 13.68
C ALA A 110 -0.53 5.64 13.20
N ASP A 111 0.37 6.42 13.79
CA ASP A 111 0.70 7.77 13.31
C ASP A 111 1.36 7.77 11.93
N GLU A 112 2.29 6.84 11.68
CA GLU A 112 2.92 6.68 10.37
C GLU A 112 1.88 6.33 9.30
N LEU A 113 0.98 5.38 9.58
CA LEU A 113 -0.08 4.97 8.68
C LEU A 113 -1.07 6.12 8.41
N ASP A 114 -1.49 6.85 9.44
CA ASP A 114 -2.40 7.99 9.31
C ASP A 114 -1.82 9.07 8.40
N GLY A 115 -0.54 9.41 8.59
CA GLY A 115 0.16 10.38 7.74
C GLY A 115 0.40 9.91 6.31
N LEU A 116 0.64 8.61 6.10
CA LEU A 116 0.77 8.03 4.76
C LEU A 116 -0.58 7.96 4.04
N ILE A 117 -1.63 7.53 4.73
CA ILE A 117 -2.98 7.42 4.17
C ILE A 117 -3.52 8.81 3.82
N THR A 118 -3.34 9.81 4.68
CA THR A 118 -3.75 11.21 4.40
C THR A 118 -3.12 11.71 3.11
N ARG A 119 -1.80 11.59 2.98
CA ARG A 119 -1.09 12.00 1.75
C ARG A 119 -1.54 11.20 0.53
N LEU A 120 -1.78 9.90 0.70
CA LEU A 120 -2.28 9.08 -0.40
C LEU A 120 -3.68 9.52 -0.84
N VAL A 121 -4.57 9.86 0.09
CA VAL A 121 -5.91 10.39 -0.20
C VAL A 121 -5.79 11.70 -0.97
N ASP A 122 -4.96 12.64 -0.54
CA ASP A 122 -4.72 13.91 -1.24
C ASP A 122 -4.19 13.71 -2.68
N LEU A 123 -3.45 12.62 -2.90
CA LEU A 123 -2.92 12.26 -4.22
C LEU A 123 -3.95 11.54 -5.11
N LEU A 124 -4.84 10.73 -4.53
CA LEU A 124 -5.77 9.86 -5.26
C LEU A 124 -7.16 10.46 -5.46
N TRP A 125 -7.63 11.31 -4.56
CA TRP A 125 -8.97 11.91 -4.57
C TRP A 125 -8.85 13.43 -4.59
N PRO A 126 -8.74 14.02 -5.80
CA PRO A 126 -8.74 15.47 -5.97
C PRO A 126 -10.10 16.11 -5.64
#